data_AF-A0A7C5H133-F1
#
_entry.id   AF-A0A7C5H133-F1
#
_cell.length_a   1.000
_cell.length_b   1.000
_cell.length_c   1.000
_cell.angle_alpha   90.00
_cell.angle_beta   90.00
_cell.angle_gamma   90.00
#
_symmetry.space_group_name_H-M   'P 1'
#
loop_
_entity.id
_entity.type
_entity.pdbx_description
1 polymer ?
#
loop_
_entity_poly.entity_id
_entity_poly.type
_entity_poly.pdbx_seq_one_letter_code
_entity_poly.pdbx_strand_id
1 'polypeptide(L)' 'PAEVDLLVANPSKAHQQLKWQPNVSFEELIRMMVEADLKRVSQEIS' A
#
# COMPACT_ATOMS: atom_id res chain seq x y z
N PRO A 1 -0.40 22.68 4.27
CA PRO A 1 0.70 22.87 3.30
C PRO A 1 1.51 21.58 3.14
N ALA A 2 0.97 20.66 2.34
CA ALA A 2 1.65 19.45 1.88
C ALA A 2 1.01 18.98 0.58
N GLU A 3 0.56 19.92 -0.25
CA GLU A 3 0.27 19.60 -1.65
C GLU A 3 1.63 19.50 -2.33
N VAL A 4 2.11 18.28 -2.42
CA VAL A 4 3.28 17.94 -3.22
C VAL A 4 2.74 17.31 -4.48
N ASP A 5 2.96 17.97 -5.62
CA ASP A 5 2.42 17.53 -6.92
C ASP A 5 2.91 16.13 -7.31
N LEU A 6 4.11 15.75 -6.85
CA LEU A 6 4.73 14.46 -7.17
C LEU A 6 5.58 13.95 -6.01
N LEU A 7 5.27 12.73 -5.54
CA LEU A 7 6.05 12.02 -4.53
C LEU A 7 6.55 10.69 -5.08
N VAL A 8 7.84 10.63 -5.38
CA VAL A 8 8.51 9.42 -5.86
C VAL A 8 9.77 9.18 -5.02
N ALA A 9 9.83 8.03 -4.36
CA ALA A 9 10.97 7.63 -3.53
C ALA A 9 11.97 6.75 -4.30
N ASN A 10 13.25 6.79 -3.89
CA ASN A 10 14.28 5.86 -4.35
C ASN A 10 14.74 4.94 -3.20
N PRO A 11 14.36 3.64 -3.19
CA PRO A 11 14.72 2.70 -2.13
C PRO A 11 16.07 1.96 -2.35
N SER A 12 16.92 2.33 -3.31
CA SER A 12 18.15 1.59 -3.66
C SER A 12 19.07 1.32 -2.45
N LYS A 13 19.18 2.26 -1.49
CA LYS A 13 20.01 2.07 -0.29
C LYS A 13 19.50 0.91 0.59
N ALA A 14 18.18 0.80 0.77
CA ALA A 14 17.55 -0.25 1.56
C ALA A 14 17.72 -1.63 0.88
N HIS A 15 17.54 -1.69 -0.44
CA HIS A 15 17.82 -2.91 -1.22
C HIS A 15 19.27 -3.38 -1.03
N GLN A 16 20.25 -2.47 -1.13
CA GLN A 16 21.66 -2.83 -1.07
C GLN A 16 22.12 -3.28 0.32
N GLN A 17 21.79 -2.49 1.34
CA GLN A 17 22.32 -2.66 2.69
C GLN A 17 21.51 -3.64 3.53
N LEU A 18 20.19 -3.65 3.33
CA LEU A 18 19.26 -4.42 4.17
C LEU A 18 18.68 -5.63 3.45
N LYS A 19 18.92 -5.77 2.14
CA LYS A 19 18.24 -6.76 1.28
C LYS A 19 16.70 -6.65 1.39
N TRP A 20 16.23 -5.46 1.78
CA TRP A 20 14.81 -5.17 1.94
C TRP A 20 14.21 -4.92 0.57
N GLN A 21 13.03 -5.49 0.30
CA GLN A 21 12.24 -5.25 -0.90
C GLN A 21 10.74 -5.22 -0.53
N PRO A 22 9.89 -4.47 -1.25
CA PRO A 22 8.45 -4.51 -1.02
C PRO A 22 7.90 -5.90 -1.39
N ASN A 23 7.06 -6.45 -0.51
CA ASN A 23 6.42 -7.76 -0.73
C ASN A 23 5.02 -7.65 -1.35
N VAL A 24 4.50 -6.43 -1.47
CA VAL A 24 3.14 -6.14 -1.92
C VAL A 24 3.21 -5.07 -2.99
N SER A 25 2.63 -5.34 -4.14
CA SER A 25 2.47 -4.38 -5.23
C SER A 25 1.37 -3.36 -4.94
N PHE A 26 1.33 -2.28 -5.70
CA PHE A 26 0.29 -1.27 -5.55
C PHE A 26 -1.13 -1.80 -5.82
N GLU A 27 -1.27 -2.67 -6.83
CA GLU A 27 -2.56 -3.29 -7.18
C GLU A 27 -3.05 -4.24 -6.08
N GLU A 28 -2.15 -5.09 -5.54
CA GLU A 28 -2.46 -5.98 -4.43
C GLU A 28 -2.87 -5.21 -3.18
N LEU A 29 -2.20 -4.09 -2.88
CA LEU A 29 -2.57 -3.21 -1.77
C LEU A 29 -4.00 -2.69 -1.92
N ILE A 30 -4.35 -2.15 -3.10
CA ILE A 30 -5.71 -1.66 -3.38
C ILE A 30 -6.72 -2.79 -3.18
N ARG A 31 -6.44 -3.97 -3.73
CA ARG A 31 -7.33 -5.13 -3.63
C ARG A 31 -7.58 -5.54 -2.18
N MET A 32 -6.53 -5.68 -1.38
CA MET A 32 -6.64 -6.05 0.05
C MET A 32 -7.47 -5.03 0.83
N MET A 33 -7.30 -3.74 0.55
CA MET A 33 -8.06 -2.68 1.21
C MET A 33 -9.55 -2.75 0.87
N VAL A 34 -9.90 -2.88 -0.42
CA VAL A 34 -11.30 -2.94 -0.87
C VAL A 34 -11.98 -4.21 -0.36
N GLU A 35 -11.31 -5.36 -0.42
CA GLU A 35 -11.86 -6.61 0.11
C GLU A 35 -12.15 -6.53 1.62
N ALA A 36 -11.25 -5.91 2.39
CA ALA A 36 -11.46 -5.69 3.82
C ALA A 36 -12.66 -4.77 4.09
N ASP A 37 -12.80 -3.68 3.33
CA ASP A 37 -13.93 -2.76 3.47
C ASP A 37 -15.26 -3.42 3.10
N LEU A 38 -15.31 -4.20 2.01
CA LEU A 38 -16.50 -4.96 1.62
C LEU A 38 -16.91 -5.95 2.72
N LYS A 39 -15.94 -6.65 3.31
CA LYS A 39 -16.20 -7.58 4.41
C LYS A 39 -16.78 -6.85 5.63
N ARG A 40 -16.22 -5.70 6.01
CA ARG A 40 -16.71 -4.88 7.13
C ARG A 40 -18.15 -4.44 6.89
N VAL A 41 -18.44 -3.85 5.73
CA VAL A 41 -19.79 -3.35 5.41
C VAL A 41 -20.80 -4.49 5.33
N SER A 42 -20.43 -5.65 4.79
CA SER A 42 -21.28 -6.84 4.76
C SER A 42 -21.69 -7.31 6.17
N GLN A 43 -20.78 -7.21 7.14
CA GLN A 43 -21.05 -7.55 8.55
C GLN A 43 -21.95 -6.54 9.28
N GLU A 44 -21.98 -5.27 8.84
CA GLU A 44 -22.82 -4.22 9.43
C GLU A 44 -24.27 -4.26 8.91
N ILE A 45 -24.48 -4.83 7.72
CA ILE A 45 -25.79 -4.92 7.05
C ILE A 45 -26.52 -6.23 7.38
N SER A 46 -25.82 -7.23 7.93
CA SER A 46 -26.37 -8.54 8.34
C SER A 46 -26.88 -8.51 9.78
#